data_AF-A0A9W8YZU3-F1
#
_entry.id   AF-A0A9W8YZU3-F1
#
_cell.length_a   1.000
_cell.length_b   1.000
_cell.length_c   1.000
_cell.angle_alpha   90.00
_cell.angle_beta   90.00
_cell.angle_gamma   90.00
#
_symmetry.space_group_name_H-M   'P 1'
#
loop_
_entity.id
_entity.type
_entity.pdbx_description
1 polymer ?
#
loop_
_entity_poly.entity_id
_entity_poly.type
_entity_poly.pdbx_seq_one_letter_code
_entity_poly.pdbx_strand_id
1 'polypeptide(L)'
;MAQRAALVSALFAAASRAQQACTTTTETKPSLSWSTCTASGCTNTSGSVVIDANWRWTHDVSGSTNCYTGNTWDATLCPDDETCATNCCVDGADYESTYGITSEDTALTLGFVTKSAETNIGSRTFLMASDTEYQMFDLLGKEFTFDVDVSNLPCGLNGALYFVSMDADGGMSKYANNKAGAEYGTGYCDSQCPRDLKFINGQGNVDGWEPSSNDANAGVGNHGSCCPEMDIWEANLVSTAVTPHPCSNQTQSMCEGDSCGGTYSADRYAGVCDPDGCDFNPYRQGNTSFYGAGAAGVDTTKVFTVVTQFLTDDSGDLSEIKRFYVQDGKTIANAQSDMTGVSGNSITTDYCTAQKTATNNTDVFTEKGGLSGMGQALGNGMVLVMSLWDDHYSNMLWLDSTYPTDSTAAGAVRGTCATSSGAPNDVEANNATASVIYSNIKFGAINSTFTPL
;
A
#
# COMPACT_ATOMS: atom_id res chain seq x y z
N MET A 1 -13.97 55.88 -47.29
CA MET A 1 -12.92 54.88 -47.44
C MET A 1 -12.50 54.45 -46.04
N ALA A 2 -12.68 53.17 -45.75
CA ALA A 2 -12.46 52.58 -44.44
C ALA A 2 -10.97 52.35 -44.17
N GLN A 3 -10.56 52.46 -42.91
CA GLN A 3 -9.58 51.54 -42.32
C GLN A 3 -9.65 51.65 -40.79
N ARG A 4 -10.35 50.68 -40.19
CA ARG A 4 -10.23 50.33 -38.77
C ARG A 4 -9.03 49.39 -38.67
N ALA A 5 -7.97 49.80 -38.01
CA ALA A 5 -6.89 48.90 -37.62
C ALA A 5 -7.31 48.20 -36.31
N ALA A 6 -7.65 46.91 -36.42
CA ALA A 6 -7.81 46.04 -35.27
C ALA A 6 -6.42 45.52 -34.88
N LEU A 7 -5.92 45.89 -33.69
CA LEU A 7 -4.87 45.14 -33.04
C LEU A 7 -5.47 43.83 -32.54
N VAL A 8 -5.10 42.71 -33.16
CA VAL A 8 -5.33 41.38 -32.60
C VAL A 8 -4.12 41.05 -31.74
N SER A 9 -4.34 41.01 -30.43
CA SER A 9 -3.41 40.47 -29.45
C SER A 9 -3.23 38.97 -29.67
N ALA A 10 -2.03 38.53 -30.03
CA ALA A 10 -1.64 37.13 -29.96
C ALA A 10 -1.00 36.88 -28.58
N LEU A 11 -1.82 36.56 -27.58
CA LEU A 11 -1.33 35.86 -26.39
C LEU A 11 -1.02 34.42 -26.81
N PHE A 12 0.25 34.10 -26.98
CA PHE A 12 0.71 32.71 -26.92
C PHE A 12 0.58 32.26 -25.46
N ALA A 13 -0.52 31.59 -25.13
CA ALA A 13 -0.53 30.73 -23.96
C ALA A 13 0.43 29.57 -24.27
N ALA A 14 1.61 29.59 -23.67
CA ALA A 14 2.42 28.40 -23.55
C ALA A 14 1.56 27.39 -22.78
N ALA A 15 1.04 26.38 -23.48
CA ALA A 15 0.42 25.25 -22.82
C ALA A 15 1.54 24.53 -22.08
N SER A 16 1.61 24.73 -20.76
CA SER A 16 2.42 23.88 -19.88
C SER A 16 1.90 22.46 -20.03
N ARG A 17 2.78 21.59 -20.51
CA ARG A 17 2.56 20.16 -20.66
C ARG A 17 3.12 19.48 -19.40
N ALA A 18 2.65 18.27 -19.13
CA ALA A 18 2.52 17.61 -17.82
C ALA A 18 2.80 16.09 -17.93
N GLN A 19 2.98 15.30 -16.85
CA GLN A 19 2.80 13.84 -16.85
C GLN A 19 1.43 13.51 -17.45
N GLN A 20 1.44 12.93 -18.64
CA GLN A 20 0.23 12.72 -19.43
C GLN A 20 -0.39 11.35 -19.18
N ALA A 21 -1.63 11.19 -19.63
CA ALA A 21 -2.24 9.90 -19.90
C ALA A 21 -2.20 9.64 -21.41
N CYS A 22 -1.72 8.46 -21.82
CA CYS A 22 -1.84 7.96 -23.18
C CYS A 22 -2.93 6.89 -23.24
N THR A 23 -3.39 6.63 -24.47
CA THR A 23 -4.56 5.76 -24.73
C THR A 23 -4.27 4.74 -25.83
N THR A 24 -2.99 4.38 -25.99
CA THR A 24 -2.57 3.33 -26.94
C THR A 24 -3.23 2.00 -26.55
N THR A 25 -3.27 1.73 -25.25
CA THR A 25 -4.07 0.70 -24.60
C THR A 25 -5.28 1.37 -23.96
N THR A 26 -6.48 0.85 -24.20
CA THR A 26 -7.69 1.36 -23.53
C THR A 26 -7.68 0.94 -22.07
N GLU A 27 -7.74 1.90 -21.15
CA GLU A 27 -7.87 1.63 -19.72
C GLU A 27 -9.26 1.06 -19.39
N THR A 28 -9.33 -0.23 -19.07
CA THR A 28 -10.57 -0.92 -18.71
C THR A 28 -10.42 -1.56 -17.33
N LYS A 29 -10.89 -0.86 -16.30
CA LYS A 29 -10.72 -1.24 -14.89
C LYS A 29 -11.53 -2.50 -14.54
N PRO A 30 -10.94 -3.53 -13.90
CA PRO A 30 -11.69 -4.68 -13.40
C PRO A 30 -12.74 -4.24 -12.37
N SER A 31 -13.98 -4.75 -12.49
CA SER A 31 -15.05 -4.41 -11.56
C SER A 31 -14.85 -5.07 -10.20
N LEU A 32 -15.13 -4.37 -9.11
CA LEU A 32 -15.08 -4.93 -7.76
C LEU A 32 -16.21 -4.35 -6.91
N SER A 33 -17.17 -5.18 -6.53
CA SER A 33 -18.24 -4.79 -5.62
C SER A 33 -17.81 -4.93 -4.17
N TRP A 34 -18.29 -4.02 -3.33
CA TRP A 34 -18.05 -4.01 -1.88
C TRP A 34 -19.32 -3.54 -1.16
N SER A 35 -19.35 -3.55 0.17
CA SER A 35 -20.56 -3.27 0.94
C SER A 35 -20.38 -2.16 1.97
N THR A 36 -21.34 -1.24 2.03
CA THR A 36 -21.48 -0.30 3.15
C THR A 36 -22.50 -0.82 4.15
N CYS A 37 -22.13 -0.92 5.42
CA CYS A 37 -22.92 -1.54 6.47
C CYS A 37 -23.35 -0.55 7.56
N THR A 38 -24.56 -0.75 8.04
CA THR A 38 -25.15 -0.06 9.19
C THR A 38 -25.72 -1.11 10.15
N ALA A 39 -26.19 -0.69 11.32
CA ALA A 39 -26.85 -1.60 12.26
C ALA A 39 -28.09 -2.33 11.66
N SER A 40 -28.69 -1.81 10.58
CA SER A 40 -29.85 -2.43 9.91
C SER A 40 -29.48 -3.34 8.73
N GLY A 41 -28.21 -3.46 8.37
CA GLY A 41 -27.72 -4.30 7.27
C GLY A 41 -26.75 -3.59 6.34
N CYS A 42 -26.34 -4.31 5.29
CA CYS A 42 -25.38 -3.85 4.29
C CYS A 42 -26.02 -3.57 2.93
N THR A 43 -25.50 -2.58 2.23
CA THR A 43 -25.87 -2.24 0.84
C THR A 43 -24.66 -2.46 -0.05
N ASN A 44 -24.86 -3.13 -1.19
CA ASN A 44 -23.81 -3.36 -2.17
C ASN A 44 -23.51 -2.07 -2.95
N THR A 45 -22.23 -1.77 -3.10
CA THR A 45 -21.66 -0.67 -3.86
C THR A 45 -20.82 -1.26 -4.99
N SER A 46 -21.12 -0.89 -6.23
CA SER A 46 -20.28 -1.25 -7.37
C SER A 46 -19.09 -0.30 -7.44
N GLY A 47 -17.88 -0.85 -7.45
CA GLY A 47 -16.64 -0.12 -7.71
C GLY A 47 -15.83 -0.79 -8.81
N SER A 48 -14.60 -0.33 -8.98
CA SER A 48 -13.59 -0.96 -9.83
C SER A 48 -12.22 -0.81 -9.19
N VAL A 49 -11.20 -1.46 -9.76
CA VAL A 49 -9.82 -1.33 -9.28
C VAL A 49 -8.90 -0.78 -10.36
N VAL A 50 -7.96 0.05 -9.94
CA VAL A 50 -6.92 0.62 -10.82
C VAL A 50 -5.55 0.13 -10.38
N ILE A 51 -4.69 -0.27 -11.32
CA ILE A 51 -3.29 -0.58 -11.00
C ILE A 51 -2.48 0.72 -10.85
N ASP A 52 -1.55 0.72 -9.91
CA ASP A 52 -0.61 1.80 -9.65
C ASP A 52 0.23 2.18 -10.88
N ALA A 53 0.51 3.48 -11.01
CA ALA A 53 1.22 4.05 -12.15
C ALA A 53 2.65 3.50 -12.34
N ASN A 54 3.30 2.99 -11.30
CA ASN A 54 4.67 2.46 -11.39
C ASN A 54 4.75 1.19 -12.25
N TRP A 55 3.69 0.37 -12.27
CA TRP A 55 3.61 -0.83 -13.12
C TRP A 55 3.24 -0.54 -14.57
N ARG A 56 2.70 0.65 -14.85
CA ARG A 56 2.23 1.00 -16.19
C ARG A 56 3.39 1.23 -17.14
N TRP A 57 3.14 0.90 -18.40
CA TRP A 57 4.01 1.31 -19.49
C TRP A 57 4.14 2.84 -19.50
N THR A 58 5.39 3.32 -19.52
CA THR A 58 5.73 4.75 -19.53
C THR A 58 6.47 5.10 -20.82
N HIS A 59 5.84 5.85 -21.71
CA HIS A 59 6.38 6.18 -23.03
C HIS A 59 6.12 7.63 -23.42
N ASP A 60 6.73 8.07 -24.52
CA ASP A 60 6.59 9.42 -25.02
C ASP A 60 5.16 9.69 -25.51
N VAL A 61 4.69 10.92 -25.29
CA VAL A 61 3.33 11.35 -25.64
C VAL A 61 3.04 11.36 -27.15
N SER A 62 4.09 11.30 -27.98
CA SER A 62 3.98 11.42 -29.44
C SER A 62 4.05 10.09 -30.18
N GLY A 63 4.38 9.01 -29.49
CA GLY A 63 4.67 7.71 -30.08
C GLY A 63 4.62 6.59 -29.07
N SER A 64 5.58 5.68 -29.17
CA SER A 64 5.71 4.47 -28.36
C SER A 64 7.16 4.26 -27.90
N THR A 65 7.95 5.33 -27.84
CA THR A 65 9.34 5.28 -27.36
C THR A 65 9.30 5.32 -25.85
N ASN A 66 9.83 4.28 -25.20
CA ASN A 66 9.80 4.20 -23.75
C ASN A 66 10.57 5.36 -23.11
N CYS A 67 9.94 6.03 -22.16
CA CYS A 67 10.63 6.95 -21.27
C CYS A 67 11.37 6.22 -20.17
N TYR A 68 10.92 5.02 -19.82
CA TYR A 68 11.50 4.16 -18.81
C TYR A 68 11.52 2.70 -19.29
N THR A 69 12.67 2.03 -19.23
CA THR A 69 12.82 0.61 -19.62
C THR A 69 13.77 -0.11 -18.69
N GLY A 70 13.39 -1.33 -18.27
CA GLY A 70 14.11 -2.05 -17.22
C GLY A 70 14.09 -1.18 -15.97
N ASN A 71 15.26 -0.73 -15.53
CA ASN A 71 15.41 0.14 -14.36
C ASN A 71 16.02 1.52 -14.68
N THR A 72 15.89 2.01 -15.92
CA THR A 72 16.52 3.27 -16.37
C THR A 72 15.59 4.17 -17.18
N TRP A 73 15.78 5.49 -17.02
CA TRP A 73 15.12 6.53 -17.81
C TRP A 73 15.85 6.81 -19.13
N ASP A 74 15.11 7.17 -20.18
CA ASP A 74 15.68 7.71 -21.42
C ASP A 74 16.07 9.18 -21.23
N ALA A 75 17.38 9.46 -21.20
CA ALA A 75 17.90 10.80 -20.92
C ALA A 75 17.57 11.87 -21.99
N THR A 76 17.09 11.48 -23.18
CA THR A 76 16.66 12.43 -24.22
C THR A 76 15.23 12.88 -23.97
N LEU A 77 14.34 11.95 -23.61
CA LEU A 77 12.95 12.24 -23.28
C LEU A 77 12.81 12.84 -21.87
N CYS A 78 13.68 12.40 -20.96
CA CYS A 78 13.71 12.75 -19.55
C CYS A 78 15.08 13.34 -19.16
N PRO A 79 15.41 14.57 -19.60
CA PRO A 79 16.65 15.24 -19.19
C PRO A 79 16.59 15.84 -17.78
N ASP A 80 15.38 16.06 -17.27
CA ASP A 80 15.06 16.59 -15.94
C ASP A 80 13.63 16.17 -15.58
N ASP A 81 13.28 16.28 -14.30
CA ASP A 81 12.01 15.84 -13.72
C ASP A 81 10.76 16.49 -14.38
N GLU A 82 10.77 17.80 -14.60
CA GLU A 82 9.61 18.52 -15.16
C GLU A 82 9.42 18.23 -16.66
N THR A 83 10.52 18.21 -17.41
CA THR A 83 10.53 17.87 -18.84
C THR A 83 10.13 16.42 -19.05
N CYS A 84 10.57 15.51 -18.18
CA CYS A 84 10.20 14.10 -18.25
C CYS A 84 8.69 13.91 -18.06
N ALA A 85 8.11 14.51 -17.02
CA ALA A 85 6.66 14.52 -16.84
C ALA A 85 5.98 15.04 -18.12
N THR A 86 6.42 16.18 -18.64
CA THR A 86 5.87 16.78 -19.87
C THR A 86 5.88 15.87 -21.10
N ASN A 87 6.99 15.18 -21.33
CA ASN A 87 7.22 14.40 -22.54
C ASN A 87 6.64 12.98 -22.47
N CYS A 88 6.31 12.51 -21.27
CA CYS A 88 5.95 11.13 -21.01
C CYS A 88 4.52 10.97 -20.52
N CYS A 89 3.96 9.81 -20.80
CA CYS A 89 2.66 9.38 -20.32
C CYS A 89 2.74 8.01 -19.68
N VAL A 90 1.79 7.73 -18.79
CA VAL A 90 1.38 6.36 -18.46
C VAL A 90 0.21 5.96 -19.35
N ASP A 91 0.16 4.71 -19.78
CA ASP A 91 -0.89 4.19 -20.67
C ASP A 91 -1.84 3.21 -19.93
N GLY A 92 -2.89 2.75 -20.62
CA GLY A 92 -3.82 1.76 -20.10
C GLY A 92 -3.16 0.41 -19.81
N ALA A 93 -3.82 -0.40 -18.98
CA ALA A 93 -3.32 -1.70 -18.53
C ALA A 93 -4.14 -2.87 -19.08
N ASP A 94 -3.46 -3.93 -19.55
CA ASP A 94 -4.07 -5.26 -19.74
C ASP A 94 -3.93 -6.07 -18.44
N TYR A 95 -4.91 -5.89 -17.56
CA TYR A 95 -4.90 -6.38 -16.17
C TYR A 95 -4.65 -7.88 -16.05
N GLU A 96 -5.37 -8.70 -16.79
CA GLU A 96 -5.24 -10.16 -16.67
C GLU A 96 -3.97 -10.66 -17.36
N SER A 97 -3.78 -10.30 -18.64
CA SER A 97 -2.75 -10.94 -19.46
C SER A 97 -1.33 -10.44 -19.17
N THR A 98 -1.21 -9.20 -18.70
CA THR A 98 0.09 -8.58 -18.36
C THR A 98 0.37 -8.60 -16.88
N TYR A 99 -0.65 -8.34 -16.04
CA TYR A 99 -0.45 -8.14 -14.59
C TYR A 99 -1.00 -9.26 -13.72
N GLY A 100 -1.74 -10.24 -14.27
CA GLY A 100 -2.33 -11.33 -13.49
C GLY A 100 -3.39 -10.85 -12.49
N ILE A 101 -4.08 -9.75 -12.80
CA ILE A 101 -5.13 -9.16 -11.99
C ILE A 101 -6.48 -9.54 -12.60
N THR A 102 -7.29 -10.26 -11.84
CA THR A 102 -8.65 -10.64 -12.25
C THR A 102 -9.65 -10.34 -11.15
N SER A 103 -10.89 -10.04 -11.52
CA SER A 103 -11.96 -9.84 -10.56
C SER A 103 -13.25 -10.55 -10.96
N GLU A 104 -14.00 -11.00 -9.95
CA GLU A 104 -15.31 -11.63 -10.09
C GLU A 104 -16.20 -11.17 -8.93
N ASP A 105 -17.30 -10.48 -9.24
CA ASP A 105 -18.24 -9.89 -8.28
C ASP A 105 -17.58 -9.07 -7.17
N THR A 106 -17.31 -9.69 -6.02
CA THR A 106 -16.69 -9.08 -4.83
C THR A 106 -15.25 -9.48 -4.61
N ALA A 107 -14.68 -10.34 -5.45
CA ALA A 107 -13.34 -10.90 -5.29
C ALA A 107 -12.36 -10.28 -6.29
N LEU A 108 -11.16 -9.96 -5.79
CA LEU A 108 -10.00 -9.54 -6.54
C LEU A 108 -8.88 -10.56 -6.31
N THR A 109 -8.37 -11.16 -7.38
CA THR A 109 -7.21 -12.04 -7.35
C THR A 109 -6.00 -11.31 -7.92
N LEU A 110 -4.89 -11.30 -7.17
CA LEU A 110 -3.61 -10.80 -7.62
C LEU A 110 -2.64 -11.98 -7.76
N GLY A 111 -2.16 -12.22 -8.98
CA GLY A 111 -1.07 -13.17 -9.26
C GLY A 111 0.29 -12.54 -8.99
N PHE A 112 1.27 -13.35 -8.57
CA PHE A 112 2.61 -12.86 -8.27
C PHE A 112 3.45 -12.64 -9.53
N VAL A 113 3.66 -13.65 -10.37
CA VAL A 113 4.44 -13.51 -11.61
C VAL A 113 3.58 -13.79 -12.82
N THR A 114 3.51 -12.82 -13.74
CA THR A 114 2.75 -12.93 -14.98
C THR A 114 3.69 -12.80 -16.17
N LYS A 115 3.79 -13.87 -16.96
CA LYS A 115 4.68 -13.93 -18.14
C LYS A 115 3.90 -13.53 -19.39
N SER A 116 4.26 -12.40 -19.97
CA SER A 116 3.72 -11.87 -21.22
C SER A 116 4.85 -11.63 -22.24
N ALA A 117 4.79 -10.54 -23.02
CA ALA A 117 5.95 -10.07 -23.77
C ALA A 117 7.11 -9.70 -22.83
N GLU A 118 6.77 -9.11 -21.68
CA GLU A 118 7.66 -8.89 -20.54
C GLU A 118 7.16 -9.70 -19.33
N THR A 119 8.02 -9.96 -18.36
CA THR A 119 7.64 -10.64 -17.11
C THR A 119 7.27 -9.58 -16.06
N ASN A 120 6.02 -9.57 -15.64
CA ASN A 120 5.54 -8.76 -14.53
C ASN A 120 5.75 -9.48 -13.19
N ILE A 121 6.12 -8.73 -12.16
CA ILE A 121 6.27 -9.20 -10.78
C ILE A 121 5.45 -8.31 -9.86
N GLY A 122 4.58 -8.93 -9.07
CA GLY A 122 3.69 -8.28 -8.13
C GLY A 122 2.68 -7.33 -8.77
N SER A 123 1.91 -6.67 -7.91
CA SER A 123 1.03 -5.56 -8.28
C SER A 123 0.61 -4.76 -7.05
N ARG A 124 0.27 -3.49 -7.27
CA ARG A 124 -0.42 -2.63 -6.30
C ARG A 124 -1.65 -2.03 -6.97
N THR A 125 -2.79 -2.11 -6.31
CA THR A 125 -4.08 -1.66 -6.85
C THR A 125 -4.85 -0.82 -5.85
N PHE A 126 -5.70 0.07 -6.36
CA PHE A 126 -6.52 0.97 -5.56
C PHE A 126 -8.00 0.77 -5.88
N LEU A 127 -8.87 0.84 -4.87
CA LEU A 127 -10.32 0.83 -5.08
C LEU A 127 -10.81 2.20 -5.59
N MET A 128 -11.65 2.19 -6.61
CA MET A 128 -12.17 3.38 -7.27
C MET A 128 -13.64 3.65 -6.91
N ALA A 129 -13.98 4.92 -6.67
CA ALA A 129 -15.36 5.39 -6.52
C ALA A 129 -15.99 5.76 -7.87
N SER A 130 -15.17 6.20 -8.82
CA SER A 130 -15.55 6.53 -10.20
C SER A 130 -14.37 6.27 -11.13
N ASP A 131 -14.48 6.57 -12.43
CA ASP A 131 -13.34 6.40 -13.35
C ASP A 131 -12.13 7.27 -12.99
N THR A 132 -12.34 8.40 -12.30
CA THR A 132 -11.33 9.45 -12.04
C THR A 132 -11.08 9.75 -10.57
N GLU A 133 -11.71 9.03 -9.65
CA GLU A 133 -11.54 9.24 -8.20
C GLU A 133 -11.43 7.90 -7.45
N TYR A 134 -10.46 7.81 -6.55
CA TYR A 134 -10.35 6.72 -5.59
C TYR A 134 -11.54 6.70 -4.63
N GLN A 135 -11.87 5.52 -4.13
CA GLN A 135 -12.79 5.38 -3.01
C GLN A 135 -12.08 5.76 -1.72
N MET A 136 -12.52 6.87 -1.12
CA MET A 136 -12.04 7.35 0.17
C MET A 136 -12.81 6.69 1.32
N PHE A 137 -12.11 6.31 2.38
CA PHE A 137 -12.68 5.71 3.59
C PHE A 137 -12.30 6.52 4.83
N ASP A 138 -13.29 7.09 5.51
CA ASP A 138 -13.16 7.64 6.87
C ASP A 138 -13.31 6.50 7.88
N LEU A 139 -12.19 6.02 8.41
CA LEU A 139 -12.12 4.80 9.21
C LEU A 139 -12.32 5.05 10.71
N LEU A 140 -12.21 6.30 11.18
CA LEU A 140 -12.23 6.62 12.61
C LEU A 140 -13.63 6.35 13.21
N GLY A 141 -13.68 5.55 14.28
CA GLY A 141 -14.96 5.14 14.87
C GLY A 141 -15.75 4.14 14.01
N LYS A 142 -15.09 3.49 13.03
CA LYS A 142 -15.69 2.55 12.07
C LYS A 142 -15.02 1.18 12.11
N GLU A 143 -15.57 0.28 11.32
CA GLU A 143 -15.12 -1.09 11.14
C GLU A 143 -14.89 -1.36 9.65
N PHE A 144 -13.75 -1.95 9.33
CA PHE A 144 -13.39 -2.43 8.00
C PHE A 144 -13.15 -3.94 8.05
N THR A 145 -13.77 -4.65 7.13
CA THR A 145 -13.81 -6.11 7.11
C THR A 145 -13.67 -6.63 5.68
N PHE A 146 -12.98 -7.74 5.51
CA PHE A 146 -12.84 -8.43 4.23
C PHE A 146 -12.58 -9.92 4.47
N ASP A 147 -12.85 -10.72 3.46
CA ASP A 147 -12.44 -12.12 3.40
C ASP A 147 -11.13 -12.21 2.60
N VAL A 148 -10.24 -13.12 3.00
CA VAL A 148 -8.95 -13.32 2.35
C VAL A 148 -8.60 -14.78 2.17
N ASP A 149 -8.01 -15.12 1.02
CA ASP A 149 -7.33 -16.38 0.76
C ASP A 149 -5.83 -16.12 0.60
N VAL A 150 -5.05 -16.60 1.57
CA VAL A 150 -3.58 -16.57 1.57
C VAL A 150 -2.97 -17.98 1.41
N SER A 151 -3.81 -18.98 1.09
CA SER A 151 -3.37 -20.38 1.04
C SER A 151 -2.29 -20.66 0.00
N ASN A 152 -2.16 -19.76 -0.99
CA ASN A 152 -1.17 -19.79 -2.06
C ASN A 152 -0.11 -18.67 -1.93
N LEU A 153 0.14 -18.18 -0.71
CA LEU A 153 1.19 -17.18 -0.41
C LEU A 153 2.28 -17.78 0.50
N PRO A 154 3.39 -18.28 -0.05
CA PRO A 154 4.48 -18.84 0.75
C PRO A 154 5.30 -17.78 1.49
N CYS A 155 6.28 -18.24 2.27
CA CYS A 155 7.32 -17.40 2.88
C CYS A 155 7.98 -16.45 1.86
N GLY A 156 8.26 -15.21 2.28
CA GLY A 156 8.91 -14.22 1.42
C GLY A 156 7.96 -13.35 0.61
N LEU A 157 6.68 -13.69 0.56
CA LEU A 157 5.65 -12.86 -0.07
C LEU A 157 4.81 -12.14 0.96
N ASN A 158 4.20 -11.04 0.54
CA ASN A 158 3.21 -10.30 1.31
C ASN A 158 2.02 -9.97 0.41
N GLY A 159 0.88 -10.57 0.73
CA GLY A 159 -0.41 -10.06 0.28
C GLY A 159 -0.86 -8.99 1.26
N ALA A 160 -0.72 -7.72 0.87
CA ALA A 160 -1.10 -6.59 1.71
C ALA A 160 -2.45 -5.98 1.31
N LEU A 161 -3.25 -5.64 2.31
CA LEU A 161 -4.43 -4.79 2.20
C LEU A 161 -4.33 -3.71 3.28
N TYR A 162 -4.27 -2.46 2.86
CA TYR A 162 -3.90 -1.34 3.72
C TYR A 162 -4.52 -0.02 3.24
N PHE A 163 -4.31 1.03 4.02
CA PHE A 163 -4.83 2.36 3.72
C PHE A 163 -3.73 3.41 3.78
N VAL A 164 -3.74 4.34 2.83
CA VAL A 164 -2.77 5.46 2.78
C VAL A 164 -3.49 6.79 2.54
N SER A 165 -2.92 7.88 3.05
CA SER A 165 -3.51 9.23 2.94
C SER A 165 -3.18 9.91 1.60
N MET A 166 -3.51 9.23 0.50
CA MET A 166 -3.43 9.76 -0.87
C MET A 166 -4.60 10.72 -1.15
N ASP A 167 -4.41 11.60 -2.14
CA ASP A 167 -5.50 12.43 -2.66
C ASP A 167 -6.47 11.60 -3.52
N ALA A 168 -7.77 11.86 -3.39
CA ALA A 168 -8.81 11.14 -4.11
C ALA A 168 -8.65 11.19 -5.64
N ASP A 169 -8.11 12.28 -6.19
CA ASP A 169 -7.87 12.47 -7.62
C ASP A 169 -6.44 12.07 -8.06
N GLY A 170 -5.67 11.42 -7.18
CA GLY A 170 -4.27 11.08 -7.41
C GLY A 170 -3.34 12.29 -7.50
N GLY A 171 -3.77 13.45 -7.01
CA GLY A 171 -3.01 14.70 -6.96
C GLY A 171 -3.23 15.64 -8.14
N MET A 172 -4.16 15.35 -9.06
CA MET A 172 -4.40 16.17 -10.26
C MET A 172 -4.71 17.64 -9.94
N SER A 173 -5.52 17.89 -8.92
CA SER A 173 -5.91 19.25 -8.50
C SER A 173 -4.76 20.03 -7.85
N LYS A 174 -3.80 19.33 -7.23
CA LYS A 174 -2.62 19.95 -6.60
C LYS A 174 -1.47 20.16 -7.57
N TYR A 175 -1.28 19.24 -8.51
CA TYR A 175 -0.12 19.22 -9.39
C TYR A 175 -0.58 19.41 -10.83
N ALA A 176 -0.42 20.62 -11.35
CA ALA A 176 -0.82 20.96 -12.72
C ALA A 176 -0.18 20.04 -13.77
N ASN A 177 1.00 19.50 -13.45
CA ASN A 177 1.71 18.57 -14.28
C ASN A 177 1.33 17.10 -14.04
N ASN A 178 0.28 16.77 -13.29
CA ASN A 178 -0.33 15.44 -13.30
C ASN A 178 -1.65 15.49 -14.09
N LYS A 179 -1.68 14.88 -15.28
CA LYS A 179 -2.89 14.74 -16.12
C LYS A 179 -3.44 13.33 -16.18
N ALA A 180 -2.77 12.37 -15.53
CA ALA A 180 -3.20 10.99 -15.50
C ALA A 180 -4.12 10.72 -14.29
N GLY A 181 -3.70 11.15 -13.09
CA GLY A 181 -4.54 11.08 -11.90
C GLY A 181 -4.92 9.68 -11.42
N ALA A 182 -5.96 9.62 -10.60
CA ALA A 182 -6.48 8.37 -10.06
C ALA A 182 -6.95 7.40 -11.15
N GLU A 183 -7.37 7.90 -12.32
CA GLU A 183 -7.75 7.05 -13.46
C GLU A 183 -6.63 6.09 -13.89
N TYR A 184 -5.37 6.47 -13.66
CA TYR A 184 -4.16 5.70 -13.97
C TYR A 184 -3.32 5.37 -12.74
N GLY A 185 -3.89 5.46 -11.53
CA GLY A 185 -3.21 5.02 -10.31
C GLY A 185 -2.04 5.90 -9.86
N THR A 186 -2.08 7.22 -10.09
CA THR A 186 -1.02 8.14 -9.64
C THR A 186 -1.19 8.59 -8.19
N GLY A 187 -0.13 9.18 -7.62
CA GLY A 187 -0.19 9.91 -6.35
C GLY A 187 0.08 9.05 -5.12
N TYR A 188 0.62 7.84 -5.30
CA TYR A 188 0.94 6.94 -4.20
C TYR A 188 1.91 7.59 -3.21
N CYS A 189 1.73 7.22 -1.94
CA CYS A 189 2.55 7.58 -0.81
C CYS A 189 2.32 6.54 0.29
N ASP A 190 3.28 6.38 1.18
CA ASP A 190 3.12 5.57 2.39
C ASP A 190 4.10 6.02 3.48
N SER A 191 4.19 5.26 4.59
CA SER A 191 5.03 5.60 5.74
C SER A 191 6.53 5.38 5.51
N GLN A 192 6.90 4.68 4.45
CA GLN A 192 8.28 4.44 4.05
C GLN A 192 8.83 5.58 3.19
N CYS A 193 8.01 6.58 2.83
CA CYS A 193 8.40 7.68 1.97
C CYS A 193 9.07 7.21 0.65
N PRO A 194 8.46 6.27 -0.10
CA PRO A 194 9.07 5.54 -1.20
C PRO A 194 9.65 6.47 -2.25
N ARG A 195 10.91 6.19 -2.62
CA ARG A 195 11.70 6.91 -3.63
C ARG A 195 11.75 6.19 -4.98
N ASP A 196 11.14 5.02 -5.08
CA ASP A 196 11.07 4.19 -6.29
C ASP A 196 9.93 4.59 -7.24
N LEU A 197 9.07 5.50 -6.80
CA LEU A 197 8.00 6.02 -7.65
C LEU A 197 8.58 6.81 -8.81
N LYS A 198 8.23 6.40 -10.03
CA LYS A 198 8.64 7.08 -11.27
C LYS A 198 8.12 8.52 -11.38
N PHE A 199 6.96 8.80 -10.79
CA PHE A 199 6.37 10.13 -10.80
C PHE A 199 5.84 10.54 -9.42
N ILE A 200 6.22 11.74 -8.97
CA ILE A 200 5.79 12.32 -7.69
C ILE A 200 5.46 13.80 -7.93
N ASN A 201 4.34 14.28 -7.39
CA ASN A 201 3.91 15.69 -7.50
C ASN A 201 3.83 16.22 -8.96
N GLY A 202 3.47 15.36 -9.92
CA GLY A 202 3.40 15.72 -11.34
C GLY A 202 4.78 15.94 -12.00
N GLN A 203 5.84 15.45 -11.38
CA GLN A 203 7.21 15.45 -11.90
C GLN A 203 7.66 14.01 -12.14
N GLY A 204 8.53 13.79 -13.13
CA GLY A 204 9.34 12.58 -13.15
C GLY A 204 10.26 12.54 -11.93
N ASN A 205 10.78 11.36 -11.60
CA ASN A 205 11.76 11.18 -10.53
C ASN A 205 13.09 10.74 -11.14
N VAL A 206 13.61 11.54 -12.07
CA VAL A 206 14.75 11.22 -12.92
C VAL A 206 16.05 11.70 -12.28
N ASP A 207 15.99 12.87 -11.64
CA ASP A 207 17.14 13.46 -10.98
C ASP A 207 17.64 12.53 -9.87
N GLY A 208 18.91 12.16 -9.97
CA GLY A 208 19.55 11.24 -9.03
C GLY A 208 19.04 9.80 -9.10
N TRP A 209 18.37 9.39 -10.19
CA TRP A 209 17.91 8.01 -10.34
C TRP A 209 19.05 7.00 -10.30
N GLU A 210 19.01 6.11 -9.31
CA GLU A 210 19.94 5.00 -9.13
C GLU A 210 19.21 3.67 -9.39
N PRO A 211 19.60 2.91 -10.43
CA PRO A 211 19.03 1.59 -10.68
C PRO A 211 19.25 0.64 -9.49
N SER A 212 18.22 -0.13 -9.14
CA SER A 212 18.35 -1.14 -8.09
C SER A 212 19.37 -2.20 -8.48
N SER A 213 20.14 -2.66 -7.50
CA SER A 213 21.14 -3.71 -7.70
C SER A 213 20.54 -5.13 -7.71
N ASN A 214 19.30 -5.28 -7.24
CA ASN A 214 18.64 -6.57 -7.08
C ASN A 214 17.20 -6.59 -7.62
N ASP A 215 16.70 -5.49 -8.19
CA ASP A 215 15.43 -5.43 -8.94
C ASP A 215 15.70 -4.88 -10.35
N ALA A 216 15.35 -5.65 -11.37
CA ALA A 216 15.59 -5.29 -12.77
C ALA A 216 14.64 -4.20 -13.30
N ASN A 217 13.55 -3.91 -12.59
CA ASN A 217 12.48 -3.01 -12.99
C ASN A 217 12.37 -1.76 -12.09
N ALA A 218 13.17 -1.68 -11.03
CA ALA A 218 13.10 -0.60 -10.06
C ALA A 218 14.45 0.10 -9.84
N GLY A 219 14.37 1.25 -9.19
CA GLY A 219 15.48 2.09 -8.77
C GLY A 219 14.95 3.13 -7.80
N VAL A 220 15.79 4.07 -7.40
CA VAL A 220 15.37 5.16 -6.49
C VAL A 220 15.82 6.50 -7.05
N GLY A 221 14.91 7.47 -7.09
CA GLY A 221 15.22 8.86 -7.45
C GLY A 221 15.52 9.72 -6.22
N ASN A 222 15.73 11.01 -6.44
CA ASN A 222 15.92 11.96 -5.34
C ASN A 222 14.64 12.20 -4.53
N HIS A 223 13.46 12.14 -5.15
CA HIS A 223 12.21 12.42 -4.48
C HIS A 223 11.58 11.17 -3.88
N GLY A 224 10.97 11.31 -2.70
CA GLY A 224 10.10 10.31 -2.10
C GLY A 224 8.72 10.85 -1.76
N SER A 225 7.74 9.98 -1.55
CA SER A 225 6.33 10.36 -1.33
C SER A 225 5.80 9.82 0.01
N CYS A 226 5.70 10.69 1.01
CA CYS A 226 5.35 10.34 2.39
C CYS A 226 3.86 10.59 2.68
N CYS A 227 3.19 9.67 3.37
CA CYS A 227 1.92 9.94 4.07
C CYS A 227 1.62 8.89 5.15
N PRO A 228 0.68 9.16 6.07
CA PRO A 228 0.25 8.18 7.06
C PRO A 228 -0.31 6.93 6.39
N GLU A 229 -0.03 5.79 7.01
CA GLU A 229 -0.37 4.47 6.52
C GLU A 229 -0.98 3.63 7.65
N MET A 230 -2.01 2.87 7.32
CA MET A 230 -2.64 1.92 8.21
C MET A 230 -2.64 0.56 7.54
N ASP A 231 -1.69 -0.27 7.93
CA ASP A 231 -1.56 -1.64 7.48
C ASP A 231 -2.58 -2.50 8.19
N ILE A 232 -3.75 -2.65 7.56
CA ILE A 232 -4.80 -3.53 8.06
C ILE A 232 -4.34 -4.97 8.01
N TRP A 233 -3.62 -5.33 6.96
CA TRP A 233 -3.24 -6.69 6.68
C TRP A 233 -1.97 -6.72 5.87
N GLU A 234 -0.92 -7.25 6.47
CA GLU A 234 0.27 -7.71 5.76
C GLU A 234 0.47 -9.16 6.14
N ALA A 235 0.43 -10.06 5.17
CA ALA A 235 0.42 -11.48 5.49
C ALA A 235 0.84 -12.40 4.35
N ASN A 236 1.18 -13.61 4.78
CA ASN A 236 1.25 -14.80 3.96
C ASN A 236 0.70 -16.00 4.74
N LEU A 237 0.94 -17.22 4.25
CA LEU A 237 0.48 -18.46 4.88
C LEU A 237 1.03 -18.64 6.31
N VAL A 238 2.16 -18.01 6.64
CA VAL A 238 2.92 -18.26 7.88
C VAL A 238 2.66 -17.20 8.94
N SER A 239 2.64 -15.93 8.55
CA SER A 239 2.53 -14.80 9.48
C SER A 239 1.59 -13.72 8.97
N THR A 240 1.10 -12.90 9.91
CA THR A 240 0.36 -11.67 9.62
C THR A 240 0.68 -10.59 10.64
N ALA A 241 0.62 -9.32 10.22
CA ALA A 241 0.67 -8.15 11.07
C ALA A 241 -0.46 -7.16 10.75
N VAL A 242 -0.84 -6.39 11.77
CA VAL A 242 -1.61 -5.14 11.64
C VAL A 242 -0.81 -4.03 12.28
N THR A 243 -0.64 -2.90 11.59
CA THR A 243 0.33 -1.88 11.98
C THR A 243 -0.15 -0.47 11.59
N PRO A 244 -0.41 0.43 12.55
CA PRO A 244 -0.55 1.87 12.27
C PRO A 244 0.83 2.52 12.15
N HIS A 245 0.99 3.35 11.12
CA HIS A 245 2.19 4.13 10.84
C HIS A 245 1.85 5.63 10.76
N PRO A 246 2.01 6.37 11.86
CA PRO A 246 1.74 7.80 11.87
C PRO A 246 2.85 8.56 11.15
N CYS A 247 2.47 9.70 10.56
CA CYS A 247 3.40 10.71 10.10
C CYS A 247 3.07 12.05 10.72
N SER A 248 4.08 12.91 10.83
CA SER A 248 3.89 14.29 11.31
C SER A 248 2.98 15.12 10.39
N ASN A 249 2.93 14.77 9.09
CA ASN A 249 1.99 15.31 8.12
C ASN A 249 0.84 14.31 7.89
N GLN A 250 -0.40 14.81 7.77
CA GLN A 250 -1.60 13.96 7.64
C GLN A 250 -2.03 13.69 6.18
N THR A 251 -1.32 14.24 5.21
CA THR A 251 -1.60 14.09 3.77
C THR A 251 -0.30 13.79 3.04
N GLN A 252 -0.40 13.36 1.79
CA GLN A 252 0.77 13.23 0.91
C GLN A 252 1.67 14.48 0.95
N SER A 253 2.97 14.23 1.08
CA SER A 253 4.04 15.23 1.01
C SER A 253 5.28 14.62 0.38
N MET A 254 6.00 15.42 -0.42
CA MET A 254 7.25 14.99 -1.05
C MET A 254 8.44 15.27 -0.14
N CYS A 255 9.37 14.33 -0.06
CA CYS A 255 10.65 14.44 0.65
C CYS A 255 11.82 14.32 -0.34
N GLU A 256 13.05 14.57 0.13
CA GLU A 256 14.24 14.57 -0.73
C GLU A 256 15.40 13.77 -0.11
N GLY A 257 15.98 12.86 -0.90
CA GLY A 257 17.15 12.05 -0.57
C GLY A 257 17.00 11.27 0.73
N ASP A 258 18.10 11.17 1.49
CA ASP A 258 18.11 10.44 2.78
C ASP A 258 17.20 11.09 3.85
N SER A 259 16.82 12.36 3.69
CA SER A 259 15.88 13.02 4.61
C SER A 259 14.46 12.48 4.51
N CYS A 260 14.16 11.68 3.47
CA CYS A 260 12.94 10.89 3.41
C CYS A 260 12.81 9.89 4.56
N GLY A 261 13.93 9.38 5.10
CA GLY A 261 13.88 8.21 5.97
C GLY A 261 13.41 6.98 5.21
N GLY A 262 12.74 6.07 5.92
CA GLY A 262 12.23 4.84 5.33
C GLY A 262 13.30 3.79 5.10
N THR A 263 12.86 2.64 4.59
CA THR A 263 13.69 1.44 4.53
C THR A 263 14.92 1.59 3.62
N TYR A 264 14.84 2.37 2.54
CA TYR A 264 15.92 2.58 1.56
C TYR A 264 16.72 3.88 1.75
N SER A 265 16.87 4.35 3.00
CA SER A 265 17.72 5.51 3.33
C SER A 265 18.87 5.13 4.26
N ALA A 266 19.84 6.04 4.40
CA ALA A 266 20.94 5.88 5.35
C ALA A 266 20.48 5.81 6.83
N ASP A 267 19.38 6.50 7.16
CA ASP A 267 18.73 6.46 8.47
C ASP A 267 17.21 6.43 8.27
N ARG A 268 16.60 5.27 8.52
CA ARG A 268 15.16 5.06 8.32
C ARG A 268 14.30 6.02 9.15
N TYR A 269 14.79 6.53 10.27
CA TYR A 269 14.00 7.38 11.18
C TYR A 269 14.16 8.88 10.93
N ALA A 270 14.98 9.28 9.95
CA ALA A 270 15.24 10.68 9.62
C ALA A 270 14.02 11.43 9.05
N GLY A 271 13.06 10.68 8.50
CA GLY A 271 11.88 11.19 7.81
C GLY A 271 10.78 11.75 8.69
N VAL A 272 9.66 12.11 8.06
CA VAL A 272 8.46 12.63 8.75
C VAL A 272 7.50 11.53 9.20
N CYS A 273 7.71 10.31 8.73
CA CYS A 273 6.89 9.14 9.02
C CYS A 273 7.61 8.17 9.95
N ASP A 274 6.83 7.35 10.66
CA ASP A 274 7.33 6.18 11.37
C ASP A 274 7.39 4.97 10.42
N PRO A 275 8.59 4.51 10.03
CA PRO A 275 8.72 3.38 9.11
C PRO A 275 8.51 2.02 9.78
N ASP A 276 8.43 1.96 11.13
CA ASP A 276 8.29 0.71 11.88
C ASP A 276 6.84 0.45 12.32
N GLY A 277 6.15 1.52 12.71
CA GLY A 277 4.79 1.46 13.23
C GLY A 277 4.68 0.82 14.62
N CYS A 278 3.44 0.59 15.05
CA CYS A 278 3.12 -0.17 16.26
C CYS A 278 2.41 -1.50 15.92
N ASP A 279 3.20 -2.52 15.62
CA ASP A 279 2.70 -3.76 15.03
C ASP A 279 2.06 -4.73 16.04
N PHE A 280 1.06 -5.48 15.56
CA PHE A 280 0.56 -6.68 16.21
C PHE A 280 0.65 -7.88 15.26
N ASN A 281 1.74 -8.63 15.37
CA ASN A 281 1.88 -9.98 14.81
C ASN A 281 1.74 -11.02 15.93
N PRO A 282 0.72 -11.93 15.89
CA PRO A 282 0.49 -12.90 16.95
C PRO A 282 1.71 -13.75 17.32
N TYR A 283 2.49 -14.18 16.32
CA TYR A 283 3.70 -14.97 16.53
C TYR A 283 4.77 -14.14 17.23
N ARG A 284 4.97 -12.89 16.79
CA ARG A 284 5.92 -11.94 17.41
C ARG A 284 5.54 -11.59 18.84
N GLN A 285 4.24 -11.52 19.13
CA GLN A 285 3.71 -11.32 20.48
C GLN A 285 3.72 -12.61 21.33
N GLY A 286 4.34 -13.70 20.86
CA GLY A 286 4.60 -14.92 21.61
C GLY A 286 3.58 -16.05 21.39
N ASN A 287 2.44 -15.77 20.75
CA ASN A 287 1.45 -16.79 20.44
C ASN A 287 1.74 -17.45 19.08
N THR A 288 2.64 -18.43 19.13
CA THR A 288 3.19 -19.11 17.94
C THR A 288 2.26 -20.15 17.29
N SER A 289 1.04 -20.30 17.78
CA SER A 289 0.07 -21.31 17.29
C SER A 289 -1.28 -20.73 16.87
N PHE A 290 -1.44 -19.40 16.93
CA PHE A 290 -2.70 -18.73 16.65
C PHE A 290 -3.00 -18.66 15.15
N TYR A 291 -2.02 -18.31 14.33
CA TYR A 291 -2.16 -18.10 12.89
C TYR A 291 -1.19 -19.00 12.13
N GLY A 292 -1.65 -19.63 11.06
CA GLY A 292 -0.82 -20.46 10.18
C GLY A 292 -1.54 -21.69 9.67
N ALA A 293 -0.85 -22.50 8.86
CA ALA A 293 -1.47 -23.66 8.21
C ALA A 293 -1.90 -24.70 9.27
N GLY A 294 -3.21 -24.98 9.34
CA GLY A 294 -3.78 -25.89 10.34
C GLY A 294 -3.77 -25.36 11.78
N ALA A 295 -3.53 -24.06 11.99
CA ALA A 295 -3.58 -23.45 13.32
C ALA A 295 -5.00 -23.53 13.92
N ALA A 296 -5.08 -23.61 15.25
CA ALA A 296 -6.36 -23.72 15.95
C ALA A 296 -7.11 -22.38 16.06
N GLY A 297 -6.39 -21.25 15.92
CA GLY A 297 -6.99 -19.92 15.84
C GLY A 297 -7.49 -19.64 14.43
N VAL A 298 -6.59 -19.33 13.52
CA VAL A 298 -6.86 -18.98 12.12
C VAL A 298 -6.04 -19.90 11.21
N ASP A 299 -6.73 -20.84 10.55
CA ASP A 299 -6.15 -21.79 9.61
C ASP A 299 -5.97 -21.14 8.23
N THR A 300 -4.72 -20.88 7.86
CA THR A 300 -4.40 -20.16 6.60
C THR A 300 -4.56 -21.01 5.34
N THR A 301 -4.89 -22.30 5.47
CA THR A 301 -5.15 -23.18 4.31
C THR A 301 -6.55 -22.97 3.71
N LYS A 302 -7.34 -22.06 4.26
CA LYS A 302 -8.73 -21.76 3.85
C LYS A 302 -8.98 -20.26 3.92
N VAL A 303 -10.04 -19.83 3.24
CA VAL A 303 -10.59 -18.49 3.38
C VAL A 303 -11.01 -18.21 4.83
N PHE A 304 -10.74 -16.99 5.31
CA PHE A 304 -11.26 -16.46 6.56
C PHE A 304 -11.57 -14.97 6.43
N THR A 305 -12.42 -14.46 7.30
CA THR A 305 -12.73 -13.04 7.43
C THR A 305 -11.76 -12.37 8.40
N VAL A 306 -11.28 -11.19 8.05
CA VAL A 306 -10.50 -10.27 8.90
C VAL A 306 -11.38 -9.06 9.20
N VAL A 307 -11.52 -8.72 10.48
CA VAL A 307 -12.29 -7.57 10.97
C VAL A 307 -11.37 -6.64 11.73
N THR A 308 -11.36 -5.36 11.37
CA THR A 308 -10.58 -4.33 12.09
C THR A 308 -11.49 -3.20 12.53
N GLN A 309 -11.44 -2.85 13.82
CA GLN A 309 -12.22 -1.78 14.42
C GLN A 309 -11.30 -0.66 14.89
N PHE A 310 -11.70 0.58 14.63
CA PHE A 310 -10.96 1.77 15.05
C PHE A 310 -11.78 2.52 16.10
N LEU A 311 -11.52 2.24 17.37
CA LEU A 311 -12.30 2.77 18.47
C LEU A 311 -11.78 4.14 18.89
N THR A 312 -12.71 5.04 19.22
CA THR A 312 -12.40 6.35 19.76
C THR A 312 -12.60 6.39 21.26
N ASP A 313 -11.88 7.27 21.96
CA ASP A 313 -12.25 7.66 23.33
C ASP A 313 -13.44 8.65 23.35
N ASP A 314 -13.78 9.15 24.53
CA ASP A 314 -14.87 10.12 24.74
C ASP A 314 -14.62 11.49 24.07
N SER A 315 -13.36 11.80 23.73
CA SER A 315 -12.98 13.03 23.02
C SER A 315 -13.01 12.87 21.49
N GLY A 316 -13.21 11.64 21.01
CA GLY A 316 -13.24 11.30 19.59
C GLY A 316 -11.87 10.94 19.00
N ASP A 317 -10.82 10.86 19.82
CA ASP A 317 -9.47 10.49 19.39
C ASP A 317 -9.35 8.96 19.31
N LEU A 318 -8.56 8.45 18.34
CA LEU A 318 -8.29 7.01 18.23
C LEU A 318 -7.61 6.51 19.51
N SER A 319 -8.24 5.53 20.17
CA SER A 319 -7.77 4.97 21.44
C SER A 319 -7.38 3.51 21.35
N GLU A 320 -8.00 2.74 20.44
CA GLU A 320 -7.77 1.31 20.33
C GLU A 320 -8.07 0.79 18.91
N ILE A 321 -7.15 -0.01 18.36
CA ILE A 321 -7.39 -0.79 17.13
C ILE A 321 -7.61 -2.25 17.54
N LYS A 322 -8.81 -2.78 17.28
CA LYS A 322 -9.14 -4.18 17.56
C LYS A 322 -9.15 -5.03 16.30
N ARG A 323 -8.82 -6.30 16.50
CA ARG A 323 -8.85 -7.34 15.47
C ARG A 323 -9.76 -8.49 15.90
N PHE A 324 -10.58 -8.95 14.95
CA PHE A 324 -11.28 -10.22 15.04
C PHE A 324 -11.10 -10.98 13.73
N TYR A 325 -11.32 -12.29 13.80
CA TYR A 325 -11.40 -13.16 12.64
C TYR A 325 -12.73 -13.90 12.64
N VAL A 326 -13.20 -14.32 11.46
CA VAL A 326 -14.30 -15.28 11.35
C VAL A 326 -13.88 -16.41 10.44
N GLN A 327 -13.90 -17.64 10.95
CA GLN A 327 -13.60 -18.83 10.15
C GLN A 327 -14.55 -19.96 10.53
N ASP A 328 -15.06 -20.67 9.52
CA ASP A 328 -16.06 -21.74 9.69
C ASP A 328 -17.28 -21.29 10.54
N GLY A 329 -17.70 -20.03 10.35
CA GLY A 329 -18.83 -19.41 11.07
C GLY A 329 -18.57 -19.09 12.53
N LYS A 330 -17.33 -19.20 13.01
CA LYS A 330 -16.94 -18.87 14.39
C LYS A 330 -16.17 -17.56 14.43
N THR A 331 -16.63 -16.64 15.27
CA THR A 331 -15.89 -15.43 15.59
C THR A 331 -14.73 -15.77 16.53
N ILE A 332 -13.54 -15.27 16.21
CA ILE A 332 -12.29 -15.53 16.91
C ILE A 332 -11.72 -14.17 17.30
N ALA A 333 -11.59 -13.89 18.60
CA ALA A 333 -10.89 -12.70 19.06
C ALA A 333 -9.39 -12.80 18.70
N ASN A 334 -8.74 -11.66 18.50
CA ASN A 334 -7.29 -11.65 18.29
C ASN A 334 -6.53 -12.34 19.43
N ALA A 335 -5.35 -12.87 19.12
CA ALA A 335 -4.47 -13.53 20.08
C ALA A 335 -4.12 -12.60 21.25
N GLN A 336 -4.06 -13.13 22.47
CA GLN A 336 -3.42 -12.42 23.57
C GLN A 336 -1.91 -12.40 23.35
N SER A 337 -1.27 -11.29 23.69
CA SER A 337 0.19 -11.23 23.80
C SER A 337 0.67 -12.09 24.97
N ASP A 338 1.58 -13.02 24.67
CA ASP A 338 2.33 -13.83 25.62
C ASP A 338 3.73 -13.22 25.90
N MET A 339 4.08 -12.10 25.26
CA MET A 339 5.34 -11.40 25.46
C MET A 339 5.45 -10.84 26.88
N THR A 340 6.59 -11.08 27.53
CA THR A 340 6.81 -10.58 28.91
C THR A 340 6.75 -9.06 28.95
N GLY A 341 5.88 -8.52 29.79
CA GLY A 341 5.70 -7.07 29.95
C GLY A 341 4.73 -6.43 28.96
N VAL A 342 4.17 -7.20 28.02
CA VAL A 342 3.21 -6.73 27.02
C VAL A 342 1.96 -7.59 27.09
N SER A 343 0.82 -6.99 27.46
CA SER A 343 -0.46 -7.70 27.61
C SER A 343 -1.53 -7.13 26.69
N GLY A 344 -2.64 -7.85 26.57
CA GLY A 344 -3.77 -7.47 25.71
C GLY A 344 -3.72 -8.12 24.33
N ASN A 345 -4.75 -7.84 23.51
CA ASN A 345 -4.92 -8.39 22.16
C ASN A 345 -5.32 -7.30 21.14
N SER A 346 -5.02 -6.05 21.45
CA SER A 346 -5.37 -4.88 20.64
C SER A 346 -4.24 -3.85 20.72
N ILE A 347 -4.22 -2.94 19.77
CA ILE A 347 -3.22 -1.88 19.70
C ILE A 347 -3.78 -0.66 20.44
N THR A 348 -3.11 -0.28 21.53
CA THR A 348 -3.35 0.92 22.33
C THR A 348 -2.02 1.63 22.57
N THR A 349 -2.04 2.89 23.00
CA THR A 349 -0.80 3.63 23.35
C THR A 349 0.02 2.89 24.42
N ASP A 350 -0.64 2.30 25.42
CA ASP A 350 0.01 1.53 26.48
C ASP A 350 0.65 0.25 25.93
N TYR A 351 -0.06 -0.47 25.05
CA TYR A 351 0.50 -1.62 24.34
C TYR A 351 1.73 -1.24 23.52
N CYS A 352 1.65 -0.17 22.71
CA CYS A 352 2.77 0.28 21.87
C CYS A 352 4.01 0.62 22.71
N THR A 353 3.83 1.39 23.78
CA THR A 353 4.91 1.78 24.70
C THR A 353 5.55 0.55 25.36
N ALA A 354 4.72 -0.38 25.84
CA ALA A 354 5.18 -1.62 26.46
C ALA A 354 5.93 -2.51 25.46
N GLN A 355 5.41 -2.62 24.23
CA GLN A 355 5.98 -3.44 23.16
C GLN A 355 7.34 -2.91 22.71
N LYS A 356 7.48 -1.59 22.49
CA LYS A 356 8.77 -0.96 22.16
C LYS A 356 9.78 -1.12 23.30
N THR A 357 9.34 -0.99 24.56
CA THR A 357 10.19 -1.23 25.73
C THR A 357 10.65 -2.70 25.82
N ALA A 358 9.73 -3.66 25.69
CA ALA A 358 10.03 -5.08 25.80
C ALA A 358 10.95 -5.57 24.68
N THR A 359 10.85 -4.99 23.49
CA THR A 359 11.67 -5.31 22.33
C THR A 359 12.95 -4.46 22.23
N ASN A 360 13.18 -3.55 23.18
CA ASN A 360 14.31 -2.62 23.22
C ASN A 360 14.46 -1.81 21.91
N ASN A 361 13.34 -1.32 21.38
CA ASN A 361 13.28 -0.46 20.21
C ASN A 361 12.99 0.99 20.62
N THR A 362 13.49 1.95 19.83
CA THR A 362 13.13 3.35 19.95
C THR A 362 11.64 3.52 19.63
N ASP A 363 10.93 4.31 20.44
CA ASP A 363 9.50 4.57 20.25
C ASP A 363 9.26 5.73 19.26
N VAL A 364 9.68 5.52 18.02
CA VAL A 364 9.47 6.48 16.92
C VAL A 364 7.98 6.66 16.62
N PHE A 365 7.17 5.62 16.85
CA PHE A 365 5.71 5.67 16.75
C PHE A 365 5.12 6.83 17.56
N THR A 366 5.46 6.89 18.86
CA THR A 366 5.02 8.00 19.72
C THR A 366 5.61 9.34 19.28
N GLU A 367 6.89 9.37 18.87
CA GLU A 367 7.54 10.60 18.39
C GLU A 367 6.87 11.20 17.14
N LYS A 368 6.33 10.36 16.25
CA LYS A 368 5.66 10.79 15.00
C LYS A 368 4.14 10.98 15.14
N GLY A 369 3.62 10.92 16.36
CA GLY A 369 2.22 11.27 16.69
C GLY A 369 1.38 10.13 17.25
N GLY A 370 1.90 8.90 17.27
CA GLY A 370 1.24 7.72 17.81
C GLY A 370 -0.19 7.52 17.28
N LEU A 371 -1.05 6.96 18.14
CA LEU A 371 -2.46 6.72 17.77
C LEU A 371 -3.24 8.01 17.54
N SER A 372 -2.91 9.13 18.20
CA SER A 372 -3.60 10.40 17.95
C SER A 372 -3.35 10.91 16.53
N GLY A 373 -2.09 10.88 16.08
CA GLY A 373 -1.73 11.21 14.70
C GLY A 373 -2.38 10.26 13.70
N MET A 374 -2.32 8.96 13.95
CA MET A 374 -2.99 7.96 13.11
C MET A 374 -4.51 8.21 13.04
N GLY A 375 -5.14 8.53 14.18
CA GLY A 375 -6.57 8.82 14.26
C GLY A 375 -6.99 10.00 13.38
N GLN A 376 -6.16 11.04 13.29
CA GLN A 376 -6.41 12.18 12.41
C GLN A 376 -6.42 11.75 10.94
N ALA A 377 -5.44 10.96 10.50
CA ALA A 377 -5.42 10.41 9.13
C ALA A 377 -6.62 9.51 8.84
N LEU A 378 -6.96 8.60 9.76
CA LEU A 378 -8.15 7.73 9.63
C LEU A 378 -9.44 8.55 9.46
N GLY A 379 -9.55 9.68 10.18
CA GLY A 379 -10.70 10.59 10.13
C GLY A 379 -10.74 11.50 8.89
N ASN A 380 -9.60 11.74 8.23
CA ASN A 380 -9.52 12.59 7.04
C ASN A 380 -9.94 11.86 5.75
N GLY A 381 -10.03 10.54 5.79
CA GLY A 381 -10.27 9.71 4.62
C GLY A 381 -8.97 9.18 4.02
N MET A 382 -8.91 7.88 3.77
CA MET A 382 -7.74 7.20 3.18
C MET A 382 -8.15 6.35 1.98
N VAL A 383 -7.21 6.13 1.07
CA VAL A 383 -7.38 5.26 -0.11
C VAL A 383 -7.10 3.81 0.28
N LEU A 384 -7.99 2.90 -0.10
CA LEU A 384 -7.78 1.46 0.05
C LEU A 384 -6.79 0.95 -1.00
N VAL A 385 -5.75 0.27 -0.55
CA VAL A 385 -4.73 -0.38 -1.36
C VAL A 385 -4.79 -1.90 -1.18
N MET A 386 -4.66 -2.65 -2.27
CA MET A 386 -4.52 -4.11 -2.29
C MET A 386 -3.32 -4.47 -3.17
N SER A 387 -2.36 -5.20 -2.61
CA SER A 387 -1.11 -5.54 -3.30
C SER A 387 -0.65 -6.97 -3.05
N LEU A 388 0.31 -7.40 -3.87
CA LEU A 388 1.09 -8.61 -3.70
C LEU A 388 2.53 -8.32 -4.13
N TRP A 389 3.49 -8.53 -3.23
CA TRP A 389 4.88 -8.17 -3.43
C TRP A 389 5.85 -9.07 -2.66
N ASP A 390 7.11 -9.08 -3.09
CA ASP A 390 8.27 -9.58 -2.39
C ASP A 390 9.22 -8.43 -2.01
N ASP A 391 10.11 -8.65 -1.04
CA ASP A 391 10.87 -7.59 -0.39
C ASP A 391 12.34 -7.60 -0.80
N HIS A 392 12.71 -6.65 -1.65
CA HIS A 392 14.09 -6.41 -2.11
C HIS A 392 15.04 -5.83 -1.04
N TYR A 393 14.56 -5.44 0.14
CA TYR A 393 15.41 -4.95 1.22
C TYR A 393 15.75 -6.03 2.24
N SER A 394 14.73 -6.70 2.77
CA SER A 394 14.86 -7.60 3.92
C SER A 394 14.19 -8.96 3.72
N ASN A 395 13.88 -9.34 2.48
CA ASN A 395 13.37 -10.67 2.11
C ASN A 395 12.11 -11.09 2.90
N MET A 396 11.30 -10.11 3.34
CA MET A 396 10.09 -10.31 4.15
C MET A 396 10.34 -10.89 5.54
N LEU A 397 11.60 -10.99 5.96
CA LEU A 397 11.99 -11.62 7.23
C LEU A 397 11.41 -10.88 8.44
N TRP A 398 11.15 -9.58 8.29
CA TRP A 398 10.54 -8.76 9.32
C TRP A 398 9.10 -9.20 9.64
N LEU A 399 8.41 -9.84 8.70
CA LEU A 399 7.05 -10.36 8.83
C LEU A 399 7.02 -11.83 9.26
N ASP A 400 7.81 -12.70 8.62
CA ASP A 400 7.57 -14.16 8.67
C ASP A 400 8.73 -15.03 9.19
N SER A 401 9.85 -14.42 9.59
CA SER A 401 11.07 -15.13 10.01
C SER A 401 11.65 -14.57 11.31
N THR A 402 12.94 -14.80 11.57
CA THR A 402 13.72 -14.10 12.60
C THR A 402 14.39 -12.89 11.96
N TYR A 403 14.12 -11.70 12.50
CA TYR A 403 14.73 -10.46 12.03
C TYR A 403 15.17 -9.58 13.22
N PRO A 404 16.40 -9.03 13.20
CA PRO A 404 17.52 -9.40 12.34
C PRO A 404 17.88 -10.90 12.46
N THR A 405 18.48 -11.50 11.43
CA THR A 405 18.56 -12.97 11.20
C THR A 405 19.16 -13.80 12.34
N ASP A 406 20.08 -13.24 13.13
CA ASP A 406 20.74 -13.94 14.24
C ASP A 406 20.28 -13.43 15.62
N SER A 407 19.25 -12.59 15.65
CA SER A 407 18.78 -11.99 16.89
C SER A 407 18.02 -12.99 17.75
N THR A 408 18.34 -12.97 19.05
CA THR A 408 17.61 -13.72 20.09
C THR A 408 16.84 -12.79 21.01
N ALA A 409 16.78 -11.50 20.67
CA ALA A 409 16.05 -10.50 21.44
C ALA A 409 14.54 -10.77 21.43
N ALA A 410 13.83 -10.26 22.43
CA ALA A 410 12.37 -10.30 22.44
C ALA A 410 11.82 -9.60 21.19
N GLY A 411 10.80 -10.19 20.57
CA GLY A 411 10.22 -9.71 19.31
C GLY A 411 11.07 -9.94 18.06
N ALA A 412 12.20 -10.66 18.15
CA ALA A 412 13.03 -10.99 17.00
C ALA A 412 12.40 -12.07 16.10
N VAL A 413 11.64 -13.01 16.64
CA VAL A 413 11.00 -14.09 15.86
C VAL A 413 9.57 -13.71 15.54
N ARG A 414 9.23 -13.62 14.25
CA ARG A 414 7.93 -13.13 13.73
C ARG A 414 7.17 -14.19 12.93
N GLY A 415 7.80 -15.34 12.68
CA GLY A 415 7.18 -16.50 12.05
C GLY A 415 8.14 -17.68 12.01
N THR A 416 7.80 -18.68 11.19
CA THR A 416 8.55 -19.95 11.09
C THR A 416 9.39 -20.07 9.83
N CYS A 417 9.37 -19.07 8.95
CA CYS A 417 10.16 -19.08 7.73
C CYS A 417 11.65 -19.06 8.07
N ALA A 418 12.45 -19.77 7.27
CA ALA A 418 13.90 -19.80 7.45
C ALA A 418 14.50 -18.42 7.18
N THR A 419 15.56 -18.04 7.87
CA THR A 419 16.24 -16.74 7.64
C THR A 419 16.90 -16.61 6.26
N SER A 420 16.96 -17.72 5.51
CA SER A 420 17.41 -17.77 4.12
C SER A 420 16.28 -17.76 3.09
N SER A 421 15.01 -17.63 3.52
CA SER A 421 13.88 -17.49 2.59
C SER A 421 13.75 -16.07 2.06
N GLY A 422 12.85 -15.89 1.09
CA GLY A 422 12.35 -14.57 0.70
C GLY A 422 13.26 -13.76 -0.21
N ALA A 423 14.42 -14.27 -0.61
CA ALA A 423 15.23 -13.62 -1.63
C ALA A 423 14.40 -13.50 -2.93
N PRO A 424 14.17 -12.29 -3.47
CA PRO A 424 13.25 -12.07 -4.60
C PRO A 424 13.45 -13.01 -5.78
N ASN A 425 14.68 -13.09 -6.30
CA ASN A 425 15.05 -14.04 -7.37
C ASN A 425 14.64 -15.51 -7.09
N ASP A 426 14.76 -15.96 -5.84
CA ASP A 426 14.38 -17.32 -5.48
C ASP A 426 12.85 -17.47 -5.39
N VAL A 427 12.15 -16.47 -4.84
CA VAL A 427 10.70 -16.51 -4.68
C VAL A 427 10.00 -16.38 -6.04
N GLU A 428 10.42 -15.45 -6.89
CA GLU A 428 9.93 -15.26 -8.25
C GLU A 428 10.09 -16.54 -9.09
N ALA A 429 11.24 -17.21 -9.00
CA ALA A 429 11.51 -18.42 -9.76
C ALA A 429 10.72 -19.63 -9.27
N ASN A 430 10.61 -19.80 -7.94
CA ASN A 430 10.04 -21.01 -7.34
C ASN A 430 8.54 -20.91 -7.05
N ASN A 431 8.00 -19.68 -6.91
CA ASN A 431 6.62 -19.42 -6.50
C ASN A 431 5.89 -18.50 -7.48
N ALA A 432 6.26 -18.53 -8.77
CA ALA A 432 5.65 -17.69 -9.81
C ALA A 432 4.11 -17.73 -9.84
N THR A 433 3.50 -18.87 -9.50
CA THR A 433 2.05 -19.05 -9.48
C THR A 433 1.39 -18.67 -8.15
N ALA A 434 2.14 -18.08 -7.21
CA ALA A 434 1.59 -17.58 -5.95
C ALA A 434 0.53 -16.51 -6.23
N SER A 435 -0.45 -16.41 -5.34
CA SER A 435 -1.56 -15.47 -5.50
C SER A 435 -2.24 -15.19 -4.18
N VAL A 436 -2.87 -14.02 -4.09
CA VAL A 436 -3.77 -13.64 -2.99
C VAL A 436 -5.15 -13.32 -3.55
N ILE A 437 -6.19 -13.65 -2.78
CA ILE A 437 -7.57 -13.25 -3.10
C ILE A 437 -8.11 -12.39 -1.96
N TYR A 438 -8.48 -11.15 -2.27
CA TYR A 438 -9.24 -10.29 -1.38
C TYR A 438 -10.70 -10.28 -1.82
N SER A 439 -11.64 -10.44 -0.89
CA SER A 439 -13.05 -10.47 -1.26
C SER A 439 -13.98 -9.96 -0.18
N ASN A 440 -15.25 -9.75 -0.53
CA ASN A 440 -16.33 -9.46 0.42
C ASN A 440 -16.05 -8.25 1.32
N ILE A 441 -15.44 -7.21 0.76
CA ILE A 441 -15.12 -5.98 1.49
C ILE A 441 -16.41 -5.37 2.06
N LYS A 442 -16.39 -5.07 3.35
CA LYS A 442 -17.47 -4.44 4.11
C LYS A 442 -16.90 -3.33 4.96
N PHE A 443 -17.59 -2.20 4.97
CA PHE A 443 -17.20 -1.03 5.74
C PHE A 443 -18.42 -0.40 6.41
N GLY A 444 -18.35 -0.05 7.69
CA GLY A 444 -19.51 0.46 8.38
C GLY A 444 -19.30 0.86 9.83
N ALA A 445 -20.42 1.00 10.55
CA ALA A 445 -20.37 1.20 12.00
C ALA A 445 -19.73 -0.01 12.71
N ILE A 446 -19.14 0.22 13.88
CA ILE A 446 -18.64 -0.85 14.74
C ILE A 446 -19.69 -1.95 14.92
N ASN A 447 -19.27 -3.22 14.78
CA ASN A 447 -20.11 -4.41 14.88
C ASN A 447 -21.21 -4.54 13.80
N SER A 448 -21.10 -3.83 12.67
CA SER A 448 -22.09 -3.92 11.59
C SER A 448 -21.71 -4.87 10.45
N THR A 449 -20.46 -5.35 10.40
CA THR A 449 -19.95 -6.14 9.27
C THR A 449 -19.77 -7.63 9.57
N PHE A 450 -19.88 -8.03 10.83
CA PHE A 450 -19.74 -9.41 11.32
C PHE A 450 -20.67 -9.68 12.51
N THR A 451 -20.73 -10.92 12.99
CA THR A 451 -21.45 -11.27 14.23
C THR A 451 -20.47 -11.22 15.41
N PRO A 452 -20.59 -10.26 16.35
CA PRO A 452 -19.69 -10.15 17.50
C PRO A 452 -19.79 -11.34 18.47
N LEU A 453 -18.76 -11.52 19.29
CA LEU A 453 -18.70 -12.52 20.38
C LEU A 453 -19.63 -12.21 21.54
#